data_AF-A0A6G3DAU3-F1
#
_entry.id   AF-A0A6G3DAU3-F1
#
_cell.length_a   1.000
_cell.length_b   1.000
_cell.length_c   1.000
_cell.angle_alpha   90.00
_cell.angle_beta   90.00
_cell.angle_gamma   90.00
#
_symmetry.space_group_name_H-M   'P 1'
#
loop_
_entity.id
_entity.type
_entity.pdbx_description
1 polymer ?
#
loop_
_entity_poly.entity_id
_entity_poly.type
_entity_poly.pdbx_seq_one_letter_code
_entity_poly.pdbx_strand_id
1 'polypeptide(L)'
;MSAEIEKYHGNLQYAVDIVMCIDATGSMYPVLDIVKNNSLRFHQRLNEVMARKSKEISQLRLRIIAFRDFGDDPSDAIEQTDFLRLPQQVAEFENFVRNLEAGGGGDIPESGLEALALAINSPWETGLDRRRHVIVMFTDAPAHPLGTVGVGAQTYPRNIPRSMDDLFEQWGYARSQTAVMEQSAKRLVLFAPEEEPWQEAIGEEWDLTLHFPSRAGEGLEEFEMDEIIETIANSL
;
A
#
# COMPACT_ATOMS: atom_id res chain seq x y z
N MET A 1 21.70 -20.70 -39.60
CA MET A 1 21.63 -19.42 -38.84
C MET A 1 20.19 -19.27 -38.30
N SER A 2 19.74 -20.24 -37.51
CA SER A 2 18.31 -20.43 -37.23
C SER A 2 18.03 -21.40 -36.07
N ALA A 3 18.94 -21.48 -35.09
CA ALA A 3 18.77 -22.31 -33.89
C ALA A 3 19.25 -21.63 -32.58
N GLU A 4 19.89 -20.46 -32.67
CA GLU A 4 20.38 -19.71 -31.50
C GLU A 4 19.44 -18.58 -31.05
N ILE A 5 18.39 -18.27 -31.81
CA ILE A 5 17.45 -17.18 -31.48
C ILE A 5 16.27 -17.67 -30.62
N GLU A 6 15.94 -18.97 -30.62
CA GLU A 6 14.82 -19.53 -29.83
C GLU A 6 15.14 -19.76 -28.34
N LYS A 7 16.37 -19.53 -27.87
CA LYS A 7 16.78 -19.79 -26.47
C LYS A 7 16.58 -18.63 -25.49
N TYR A 8 16.04 -17.50 -25.94
CA TYR A 8 15.78 -16.31 -25.10
C TYR A 8 14.30 -16.03 -24.79
N HIS A 9 13.40 -16.98 -25.02
CA HIS A 9 12.09 -16.98 -24.36
C HIS A 9 12.17 -17.75 -23.03
N GLY A 10 13.07 -17.32 -22.14
CA GLY A 10 12.92 -17.71 -20.73
C GLY A 10 11.62 -17.10 -20.23
N ASN A 11 10.72 -17.90 -19.67
CA ASN A 11 9.49 -17.41 -19.03
C ASN A 11 9.88 -16.37 -17.97
N LEU A 12 9.78 -15.08 -18.30
CA LEU A 12 10.01 -14.00 -17.36
C LEU A 12 9.13 -14.23 -16.13
N GLN A 13 9.75 -14.24 -14.95
CA GLN A 13 9.01 -14.43 -13.71
C GLN A 13 8.53 -13.07 -13.19
N TYR A 14 7.22 -12.97 -12.98
CA TYR A 14 6.57 -11.75 -12.51
C TYR A 14 6.23 -11.85 -11.03
N ALA A 15 6.75 -10.91 -10.24
CA ALA A 15 6.41 -10.70 -8.85
C ALA A 15 5.48 -9.50 -8.70
N VAL A 16 4.45 -9.65 -7.89
CA VAL A 16 3.62 -8.54 -7.44
C VAL A 16 3.55 -8.60 -5.92
N ASP A 17 4.07 -7.55 -5.30
CA ASP A 17 3.91 -7.33 -3.87
C ASP A 17 3.02 -6.11 -3.67
N ILE A 18 2.09 -6.21 -2.73
CA ILE A 18 1.17 -5.12 -2.41
C ILE A 18 1.09 -4.96 -0.90
N VAL A 19 1.26 -3.72 -0.45
CA VAL A 19 1.00 -3.32 0.93
C VAL A 19 -0.26 -2.46 0.93
N MET A 20 -1.29 -2.89 1.68
CA MET A 20 -2.50 -2.09 1.89
C MET A 20 -2.40 -1.43 3.26
N CYS A 21 -2.26 -0.11 3.27
CA CYS A 21 -2.39 0.73 4.45
C CYS A 21 -3.86 1.09 4.61
N ILE A 22 -4.48 0.65 5.70
CA ILE A 22 -5.92 0.82 5.94
C ILE A 22 -6.11 1.60 7.23
N ASP A 23 -6.71 2.77 7.11
CA ASP A 23 -7.22 3.53 8.24
C ASP A 23 -8.36 2.72 8.91
N ALA A 24 -8.15 2.38 10.18
CA ALA A 24 -9.05 1.59 11.00
C ALA A 24 -9.65 2.42 12.16
N THR A 25 -9.67 3.75 12.01
CA THR A 25 -10.29 4.67 12.95
C THR A 25 -11.82 4.57 12.91
N GLY A 26 -12.48 5.19 13.89
CA GLY A 26 -13.95 5.15 13.99
C GLY A 26 -14.68 5.73 12.77
N SER A 27 -14.12 6.76 12.11
CA SER A 27 -14.72 7.42 10.93
C SER A 27 -14.82 6.47 9.73
N MET A 28 -13.87 5.54 9.61
CA MET A 28 -13.80 4.57 8.53
C MET A 28 -14.86 3.45 8.63
N TYR A 29 -15.66 3.37 9.70
CA TYR A 29 -16.69 2.32 9.88
C TYR A 29 -17.58 2.08 8.64
N PRO A 30 -18.13 3.09 7.94
CA PRO A 30 -18.98 2.88 6.76
C PRO A 30 -18.22 2.31 5.55
N VAL A 31 -16.90 2.53 5.50
CA VAL A 31 -16.04 2.26 4.35
C VAL A 31 -15.23 0.97 4.56
N LEU A 32 -14.96 0.61 5.81
CA LEU A 32 -14.09 -0.51 6.14
C LEU A 32 -14.62 -1.84 5.60
N ASP A 33 -15.93 -2.10 5.68
CA ASP A 33 -16.50 -3.33 5.11
C ASP A 33 -16.36 -3.40 3.58
N ILE A 34 -16.39 -2.24 2.91
CA ILE A 34 -16.15 -2.15 1.47
C ILE A 34 -14.68 -2.44 1.18
N VAL A 35 -13.75 -1.79 1.89
CA VAL A 35 -12.30 -2.06 1.80
C VAL A 35 -12.02 -3.54 2.00
N LYS A 36 -12.57 -4.14 3.07
CA LYS A 36 -12.42 -5.57 3.37
C LYS A 36 -12.88 -6.45 2.20
N ASN A 37 -14.11 -6.25 1.73
CA ASN A 37 -14.67 -7.05 0.64
C ASN A 37 -13.86 -6.92 -0.66
N ASN A 38 -13.40 -5.71 -0.94
CA ASN A 38 -12.55 -5.38 -2.08
C ASN A 38 -11.17 -6.06 -1.97
N SER A 39 -10.50 -5.94 -0.83
CA SER A 39 -9.23 -6.60 -0.53
C SER A 39 -9.30 -8.13 -0.68
N LEU A 40 -10.40 -8.76 -0.25
CA LEU A 40 -10.63 -10.20 -0.40
C LEU A 40 -10.71 -10.65 -1.87
N ARG A 41 -11.38 -9.86 -2.72
CA ARG A 41 -11.56 -10.15 -4.15
C ARG A 41 -10.35 -9.77 -5.01
N PHE A 42 -9.47 -8.93 -4.49
CA PHE A 42 -8.37 -8.33 -5.23
C PHE A 42 -7.50 -9.38 -5.96
N HIS A 43 -7.09 -10.44 -5.26
CA HIS A 43 -6.19 -11.45 -5.84
C HIS A 43 -6.83 -12.21 -7.03
N GLN A 44 -8.14 -12.45 -6.98
CA GLN A 44 -8.88 -13.12 -8.05
C GLN A 44 -8.96 -12.20 -9.27
N ARG A 45 -9.39 -10.95 -9.07
CA ARG A 45 -9.50 -9.95 -10.15
C ARG A 45 -8.15 -9.65 -10.81
N LEU A 46 -7.08 -9.53 -10.02
CA LEU A 46 -5.74 -9.30 -10.58
C LEU A 46 -5.30 -10.46 -11.47
N ASN A 47 -5.50 -11.71 -11.04
CA ASN A 47 -5.18 -12.88 -11.85
C ASN A 47 -6.00 -12.91 -13.15
N GLU A 48 -7.28 -12.56 -13.11
CA GLU A 48 -8.14 -12.47 -14.30
C GLU A 48 -7.64 -11.41 -15.30
N VAL A 49 -7.33 -10.19 -14.83
CA VAL A 49 -6.82 -9.11 -15.68
C VAL A 49 -5.47 -9.48 -16.31
N MET A 50 -4.58 -10.09 -15.53
CA MET A 50 -3.27 -10.53 -16.01
C MET A 50 -3.39 -11.64 -17.06
N ALA A 51 -4.28 -12.61 -16.83
CA ALA A 51 -4.58 -13.66 -17.79
C ALA A 51 -5.12 -13.08 -19.11
N ARG A 52 -6.00 -12.07 -19.06
CA ARG A 52 -6.48 -11.36 -20.27
C ARG A 52 -5.36 -10.68 -21.04
N LYS A 53 -4.31 -10.20 -20.35
CA LYS A 53 -3.13 -9.59 -20.96
C LYS A 53 -2.02 -10.61 -21.31
N SER A 54 -2.31 -11.92 -21.22
CA SER A 54 -1.34 -13.00 -21.49
C SER A 54 -0.06 -12.90 -20.64
N LYS A 55 -0.18 -12.39 -19.40
CA LYS A 55 0.89 -12.36 -18.40
C LYS A 55 0.53 -13.28 -17.25
N GLU A 56 1.50 -14.03 -16.75
CA GLU A 56 1.32 -14.92 -15.60
C GLU A 56 2.07 -14.36 -14.39
N ILE A 57 1.38 -14.18 -13.26
CA ILE A 57 2.02 -13.79 -12.01
C ILE A 57 2.65 -15.04 -11.40
N SER A 58 3.98 -15.05 -11.31
CA SER A 58 4.73 -16.14 -10.68
C SER A 58 4.66 -16.08 -9.15
N GLN A 59 4.53 -14.87 -8.60
CA GLN A 59 4.41 -14.66 -7.15
C GLN A 59 3.52 -13.45 -6.86
N LEU A 60 2.50 -13.65 -6.03
CA LEU A 60 1.68 -12.59 -5.44
C LEU A 60 1.86 -12.60 -3.92
N ARG A 61 2.30 -11.48 -3.34
CA ARG A 61 2.35 -11.30 -1.88
C ARG A 61 1.54 -10.08 -1.45
N LEU A 62 0.75 -10.23 -0.41
CA LEU A 62 -0.01 -9.14 0.20
C LEU A 62 0.44 -8.92 1.64
N ARG A 63 0.53 -7.66 2.05
CA ARG A 63 0.75 -7.24 3.44
C ARG A 63 -0.32 -6.22 3.79
N ILE A 64 -0.87 -6.31 5.00
CA ILE A 64 -1.78 -5.29 5.52
C ILE A 64 -1.08 -4.53 6.64
N ILE A 65 -1.25 -3.21 6.66
CA ILE A 65 -0.89 -2.32 7.76
C ILE A 65 -2.16 -1.53 8.10
N ALA A 66 -2.88 -1.97 9.12
CA ALA A 66 -3.97 -1.19 9.68
C ALA A 66 -3.40 -0.14 10.64
N PHE A 67 -3.88 1.09 10.55
CA PHE A 67 -3.42 2.18 11.40
C PHE A 67 -4.59 2.95 12.02
N ARG A 68 -4.33 3.54 13.18
CA ARG A 68 -5.20 4.49 13.88
C ARG A 68 -4.37 5.73 14.22
N ASP A 69 -4.43 6.18 15.47
CA ASP A 69 -3.61 7.28 15.95
C ASP A 69 -2.78 6.91 17.18
N PHE A 70 -1.49 7.21 17.12
CA PHE A 70 -0.61 7.14 18.29
C PHE A 70 -0.89 8.24 19.33
N GLY A 71 -1.61 9.30 18.98
CA GLY A 71 -2.06 10.33 19.91
C GLY A 71 -3.22 9.87 20.80
N ASP A 72 -4.10 9.02 20.28
CA ASP A 72 -5.23 8.41 20.99
C ASP A 72 -4.79 7.20 21.85
N ASP A 73 -4.42 6.08 21.22
CA ASP A 73 -3.92 4.88 21.89
C ASP A 73 -2.71 4.29 21.15
N PRO A 74 -1.48 4.55 21.63
CA PRO A 74 -0.28 3.98 21.02
C PRO A 74 -0.25 2.45 20.96
N SER A 75 -1.04 1.75 21.77
CA SER A 75 -1.00 0.28 21.86
C SER A 75 -1.72 -0.43 20.71
N ASP A 76 -2.67 0.24 20.06
CA ASP A 76 -3.42 -0.27 18.90
C ASP A 76 -3.26 0.61 17.63
N ALA A 77 -2.44 1.67 17.71
CA ALA A 77 -2.17 2.58 16.60
C ALA A 77 -1.66 1.91 15.31
N ILE A 78 -1.01 0.74 15.41
CA ILE A 78 -0.58 -0.07 14.26
C ILE A 78 -0.83 -1.55 14.51
N GLU A 79 -1.55 -2.18 13.60
CA GLU A 79 -1.69 -3.64 13.49
C GLU A 79 -1.27 -4.06 12.09
N GLN A 80 -0.44 -5.10 11.94
CA GLN A 80 0.09 -5.47 10.63
C GLN A 80 0.34 -6.97 10.48
N THR A 81 0.40 -7.43 9.24
CA THR A 81 0.85 -8.78 8.87
C THR A 81 2.28 -8.75 8.35
N ASP A 82 2.90 -9.93 8.24
CA ASP A 82 3.99 -10.13 7.29
C ASP A 82 3.44 -10.21 5.84
N PHE A 83 4.33 -10.32 4.85
CA PHE A 83 3.90 -10.62 3.49
C PHE A 83 3.35 -12.05 3.39
N LEU A 84 2.06 -12.16 3.09
CA LEU A 84 1.33 -13.40 2.89
C LEU A 84 1.35 -13.78 1.40
N ARG A 85 1.76 -15.00 1.08
CA ARG A 85 1.82 -15.52 -0.30
C ARG A 85 0.45 -16.04 -0.74
N LEU A 86 -0.10 -15.49 -1.80
CA LEU A 86 -1.39 -15.93 -2.34
C LEU A 86 -1.22 -16.84 -3.56
N PRO A 87 -2.08 -17.88 -3.71
CA PRO A 87 -3.26 -18.19 -2.90
C PRO A 87 -2.98 -19.01 -1.61
N GLN A 88 -1.73 -19.37 -1.32
CA GLN A 88 -1.40 -20.34 -0.26
C GLN A 88 -1.82 -19.89 1.15
N GLN A 89 -1.73 -18.60 1.43
CA GLN A 89 -2.05 -17.98 2.73
C GLN A 89 -3.32 -17.11 2.66
N VAL A 90 -4.23 -17.40 1.73
CA VAL A 90 -5.46 -16.60 1.57
C VAL A 90 -6.30 -16.61 2.85
N ALA A 91 -6.43 -17.75 3.53
CA ALA A 91 -7.22 -17.83 4.77
C ALA A 91 -6.67 -16.94 5.90
N GLU A 92 -5.33 -16.83 6.02
CA GLU A 92 -4.68 -15.95 6.99
C GLU A 92 -4.96 -14.48 6.67
N PHE A 93 -4.85 -14.12 5.39
CA PHE A 93 -5.20 -12.80 4.89
C PHE A 93 -6.69 -12.47 5.17
N GLU A 94 -7.60 -13.39 4.83
CA GLU A 94 -9.03 -13.15 5.04
C GLU A 94 -9.36 -12.99 6.52
N ASN A 95 -8.77 -13.81 7.38
CA ASN A 95 -8.99 -13.73 8.82
C ASN A 95 -8.51 -12.39 9.38
N PHE A 96 -7.32 -11.93 8.99
CA PHE A 96 -6.82 -10.62 9.42
C PHE A 96 -7.77 -9.51 8.98
N VAL A 97 -8.08 -9.46 7.67
CA VAL A 97 -8.95 -8.42 7.10
C VAL A 97 -10.34 -8.43 7.73
N ARG A 98 -10.96 -9.59 7.94
CA ARG A 98 -12.31 -9.68 8.55
C ARG A 98 -12.34 -9.18 9.99
N ASN A 99 -11.27 -9.41 10.74
CA ASN A 99 -11.16 -9.04 12.16
C ASN A 99 -10.69 -7.59 12.39
N LEU A 100 -10.40 -6.80 11.34
CA LEU A 100 -10.15 -5.38 11.51
C LEU A 100 -11.42 -4.69 12.03
N GLU A 101 -11.34 -4.04 13.17
CA GLU A 101 -12.46 -3.28 13.74
C GLU A 101 -12.15 -1.79 13.65
N ALA A 102 -13.09 -1.04 13.08
CA ALA A 102 -13.05 0.41 13.07
C ALA A 102 -13.29 0.92 14.49
N GLY A 103 -12.36 1.72 15.02
CA GLY A 103 -12.43 2.26 16.37
C GLY A 103 -11.21 3.10 16.70
N GLY A 104 -11.29 3.88 17.78
CA GLY A 104 -10.24 4.82 18.16
C GLY A 104 -10.05 5.93 17.12
N GLY A 105 -8.88 6.57 17.17
CA GLY A 105 -8.44 7.68 16.30
C GLY A 105 -8.54 9.04 16.98
N GLY A 106 -9.41 9.18 17.99
CA GLY A 106 -9.55 10.43 18.72
C GLY A 106 -9.96 11.60 17.81
N ASP A 107 -9.13 12.65 17.81
CA ASP A 107 -9.32 13.84 16.98
C ASP A 107 -8.37 13.76 15.77
N ILE A 108 -8.89 14.03 14.57
CA ILE A 108 -8.06 14.22 13.37
C ILE A 108 -6.98 15.29 13.60
N PRO A 109 -5.79 15.20 12.96
CA PRO A 109 -5.32 14.17 12.02
C PRO A 109 -5.01 12.79 12.63
N GLU A 110 -4.72 11.79 11.78
CA GLU A 110 -4.41 10.41 12.20
C GLU A 110 -2.94 10.01 11.87
N SER A 111 -2.48 8.82 12.26
CA SER A 111 -1.07 8.38 12.06
C SER A 111 -0.79 7.71 10.69
N GLY A 112 -1.36 8.27 9.61
CA GLY A 112 -1.23 7.70 8.26
C GLY A 112 0.18 7.73 7.66
N LEU A 113 1.02 8.72 8.01
CA LEU A 113 2.40 8.79 7.51
C LEU A 113 3.29 7.72 8.14
N GLU A 114 3.08 7.34 9.40
CA GLU A 114 3.75 6.21 10.05
C GLU A 114 3.46 4.90 9.29
N ALA A 115 2.20 4.69 8.90
CA ALA A 115 1.81 3.52 8.11
C ALA A 115 2.46 3.51 6.72
N LEU A 116 2.48 4.66 6.04
CA LEU A 116 3.17 4.82 4.75
C LEU A 116 4.68 4.53 4.88
N ALA A 117 5.32 5.03 5.94
CA ALA A 117 6.73 4.77 6.20
C ALA A 117 7.04 3.28 6.42
N LEU A 118 6.19 2.58 7.18
CA LEU A 118 6.28 1.13 7.36
C LEU A 118 6.09 0.38 6.03
N ALA A 119 5.16 0.84 5.19
CA ALA A 119 4.95 0.25 3.87
C ALA A 119 6.16 0.42 2.95
N ILE A 120 6.73 1.63 2.87
CA ILE A 120 7.94 1.92 2.08
C ILE A 120 9.10 1.02 2.51
N ASN A 121 9.27 0.81 3.82
CA ASN A 121 10.35 -0.02 4.38
C ASN A 121 10.00 -1.52 4.46
N SER A 122 8.94 -1.97 3.79
CA SER A 122 8.56 -3.40 3.79
C SER A 122 9.61 -4.28 3.09
N PRO A 123 9.69 -5.59 3.41
CA PRO A 123 10.65 -6.50 2.81
C PRO A 123 10.21 -6.96 1.40
N TRP A 124 10.24 -6.02 0.45
CA TRP A 124 9.84 -6.19 -0.95
C TRP A 124 10.64 -7.28 -1.69
N GLU A 125 10.05 -7.85 -2.74
CA GLU A 125 10.66 -8.88 -3.57
C GLU A 125 11.72 -8.27 -4.47
N THR A 126 12.94 -8.79 -4.43
CA THR A 126 14.08 -8.26 -5.18
C THR A 126 14.76 -9.29 -6.09
N GLY A 127 14.33 -10.55 -6.06
CA GLY A 127 14.97 -11.69 -6.72
C GLY A 127 14.38 -12.09 -8.08
N LEU A 128 13.15 -11.68 -8.42
CA LEU A 128 12.48 -12.02 -9.68
C LEU A 128 12.70 -10.98 -10.80
N ASP A 129 12.57 -11.42 -12.06
CA ASP A 129 12.94 -10.66 -13.27
C ASP A 129 12.14 -9.36 -13.46
N ARG A 130 10.84 -9.44 -13.20
CA ARG A 130 9.88 -8.34 -13.32
C ARG A 130 9.12 -8.26 -12.02
N ARG A 131 9.06 -7.07 -11.44
CA ARG A 131 8.46 -6.87 -10.12
C ARG A 131 7.66 -5.59 -10.08
N ARG A 132 6.54 -5.63 -9.36
CA ARG A 132 5.79 -4.44 -8.96
C ARG A 132 5.63 -4.44 -7.45
N HIS A 133 5.90 -3.27 -6.87
CA HIS A 133 5.77 -3.00 -5.44
C HIS A 133 4.73 -1.90 -5.32
N VAL A 134 3.53 -2.24 -4.85
CA VAL A 134 2.43 -1.29 -4.80
C VAL A 134 2.04 -1.02 -3.35
N ILE A 135 1.99 0.25 -3.00
CA ILE A 135 1.42 0.70 -1.73
C ILE A 135 0.05 1.29 -2.06
N VAL A 136 -0.97 0.83 -1.36
CA VAL A 136 -2.33 1.37 -1.46
C VAL A 136 -2.71 1.94 -0.11
N MET A 137 -2.99 3.23 -0.04
CA MET A 137 -3.44 3.93 1.17
C MET A 137 -4.95 4.13 1.11
N PHE A 138 -5.64 3.81 2.20
CA PHE A 138 -7.07 4.06 2.38
C PHE A 138 -7.26 4.86 3.67
N THR A 139 -7.75 6.10 3.57
CA THR A 139 -8.07 6.96 4.71
C THR A 139 -9.11 8.00 4.34
N ASP A 140 -9.85 8.47 5.34
CA ASP A 140 -10.75 9.61 5.24
C ASP A 140 -10.28 10.83 6.05
N ALA A 141 -9.05 10.76 6.59
CA ALA A 141 -8.48 11.79 7.47
C ALA A 141 -7.16 12.35 6.93
N PRO A 142 -6.80 13.60 7.29
CA PRO A 142 -5.44 14.11 7.13
C PRO A 142 -4.47 13.34 8.04
N ALA A 143 -3.16 13.49 7.81
CA ALA A 143 -2.15 12.83 8.64
C ALA A 143 -1.32 13.80 9.49
N HIS A 144 -0.93 13.34 10.67
CA HIS A 144 0.04 14.05 11.49
C HIS A 144 1.40 14.16 10.78
N PRO A 145 2.13 15.27 10.95
CA PRO A 145 3.52 15.35 10.52
C PRO A 145 4.38 14.30 11.24
N LEU A 146 5.23 13.60 10.48
CA LEU A 146 6.16 12.64 11.06
C LEU A 146 7.01 13.24 12.18
N GLY A 147 7.31 12.44 13.20
CA GLY A 147 8.18 12.85 14.29
C GLY A 147 7.52 13.78 15.32
N THR A 148 6.19 13.91 15.32
CA THR A 148 5.44 14.76 16.26
C THR A 148 4.67 13.94 17.29
N VAL A 149 3.53 13.37 16.90
CA VAL A 149 2.61 12.62 17.77
C VAL A 149 3.13 11.20 18.00
N GLY A 150 2.94 10.66 19.20
CA GLY A 150 3.25 9.26 19.48
C GLY A 150 4.73 8.87 19.64
N VAL A 151 5.67 9.73 19.23
CA VAL A 151 7.11 9.41 19.11
C VAL A 151 7.74 8.80 20.35
N GLY A 152 7.28 9.20 21.54
CA GLY A 152 7.78 8.70 22.82
C GLY A 152 7.21 7.35 23.24
N ALA A 153 6.18 6.84 22.56
CA ALA A 153 5.55 5.58 22.89
C ALA A 153 6.48 4.39 22.60
N GLN A 154 6.41 3.36 23.44
CA GLN A 154 7.25 2.17 23.29
C GLN A 154 6.94 1.40 21.99
N THR A 155 5.68 1.45 21.55
CA THR A 155 5.14 0.80 20.35
C THR A 155 5.40 1.60 19.07
N TYR A 156 5.83 2.86 19.18
CA TYR A 156 6.11 3.70 18.02
C TYR A 156 7.29 3.10 17.20
N PRO A 157 7.15 2.94 15.87
CA PRO A 157 8.19 2.33 15.05
C PRO A 157 9.53 3.07 15.13
N ARG A 158 10.61 2.35 15.43
CA ARG A 158 11.94 2.98 15.64
C ARG A 158 12.68 3.32 14.35
N ASN A 159 12.35 2.63 13.26
CA ASN A 159 13.10 2.68 12.00
C ASN A 159 12.36 3.43 10.89
N ILE A 160 11.42 4.30 11.24
CA ILE A 160 10.72 5.15 10.27
C ILE A 160 11.32 6.57 10.27
N PRO A 161 11.22 7.30 9.14
CA PRO A 161 11.65 8.69 9.05
C PRO A 161 10.96 9.58 10.09
N ARG A 162 11.60 10.71 10.39
CA ARG A 162 11.09 11.72 11.32
C ARG A 162 10.64 13.01 10.62
N SER A 163 10.69 13.03 9.29
CA SER A 163 10.30 14.17 8.47
C SER A 163 9.74 13.70 7.13
N MET A 164 8.94 14.56 6.50
CA MET A 164 8.39 14.33 5.16
C MET A 164 9.51 14.22 4.11
N ASP A 165 10.53 15.07 4.20
CA ASP A 165 11.68 15.05 3.29
C ASP A 165 12.43 13.72 3.34
N ASP A 166 12.69 13.20 4.55
CA ASP A 166 13.35 11.90 4.72
C ASP A 166 12.47 10.75 4.20
N LEU A 167 11.15 10.85 4.37
CA LEU A 167 10.20 9.88 3.83
C LEU A 167 10.18 9.89 2.29
N PHE A 168 10.15 11.07 1.69
CA PHE A 168 10.20 11.23 0.24
C PHE A 168 11.53 10.74 -0.34
N GLU A 169 12.64 10.99 0.35
CA GLU A 169 13.94 10.47 -0.03
C GLU A 169 13.99 8.93 0.04
N GLN A 170 13.32 8.30 1.03
CA GLN A 170 13.18 6.84 1.10
C GLN A 170 12.26 6.27 0.00
N TRP A 171 11.15 6.94 -0.32
CA TRP A 171 10.32 6.63 -1.49
C TRP A 171 11.15 6.67 -2.78
N GLY A 172 12.08 7.64 -2.84
CA GLY A 172 13.03 7.81 -3.92
C GLY A 172 12.49 8.66 -5.06
N TYR A 173 13.38 9.32 -5.76
CA TYR A 173 13.13 9.98 -7.04
C TYR A 173 14.42 9.91 -7.87
N ALA A 174 14.41 10.47 -9.08
CA ALA A 174 15.52 10.31 -10.03
C ALA A 174 16.93 10.70 -9.51
N ARG A 175 17.03 11.47 -8.42
CA ARG A 175 18.30 11.90 -7.80
C ARG A 175 18.49 11.45 -6.36
N SER A 176 17.57 10.65 -5.81
CA SER A 176 17.71 10.14 -4.45
C SER A 176 18.94 9.27 -4.31
N GLN A 177 19.59 9.39 -3.16
CA GLN A 177 20.80 8.65 -2.80
C GLN A 177 20.50 7.54 -1.79
N THR A 178 19.42 7.70 -1.03
CA THR A 178 19.05 6.80 0.08
C THR A 178 17.68 6.15 -0.10
N ALA A 179 17.15 6.17 -1.33
CA ALA A 179 15.94 5.47 -1.71
C ALA A 179 16.02 3.98 -1.36
N VAL A 180 14.98 3.47 -0.71
CA VAL A 180 14.84 2.04 -0.36
C VAL A 180 13.94 1.30 -1.34
N MET A 181 13.04 2.02 -2.00
CA MET A 181 12.16 1.48 -3.04
C MET A 181 12.87 1.43 -4.38
N GLU A 182 12.52 0.43 -5.19
CA GLU A 182 12.98 0.41 -6.57
C GLU A 182 12.12 1.29 -7.47
N GLN A 183 12.76 2.31 -8.04
CA GLN A 183 12.13 3.29 -8.92
C GLN A 183 11.31 2.67 -10.06
N SER A 184 11.80 1.60 -10.68
CA SER A 184 11.10 0.97 -11.81
C SER A 184 9.88 0.15 -11.40
N ALA A 185 9.83 -0.28 -10.13
CA ALA A 185 8.86 -1.23 -9.60
C ALA A 185 7.76 -0.58 -8.75
N LYS A 186 8.08 0.53 -8.07
CA LYS A 186 7.21 1.15 -7.08
C LYS A 186 5.98 1.84 -7.68
N ARG A 187 4.83 1.76 -7.02
CA ARG A 187 3.63 2.57 -7.29
C ARG A 187 2.97 2.92 -5.97
N LEU A 188 2.50 4.16 -5.84
CA LEU A 188 1.71 4.60 -4.70
C LEU A 188 0.30 4.93 -5.21
N VAL A 189 -0.71 4.40 -4.55
CA VAL A 189 -2.11 4.72 -4.83
C VAL A 189 -2.74 5.21 -3.55
N LEU A 190 -3.30 6.43 -3.58
CA LEU A 190 -3.91 7.08 -2.45
C LEU A 190 -5.42 7.17 -2.66
N PHE A 191 -6.19 6.59 -1.75
CA PHE A 191 -7.60 6.86 -1.54
C PHE A 191 -7.72 7.66 -0.26
N ALA A 192 -7.59 8.97 -0.40
CA ALA A 192 -7.37 9.90 0.70
C ALA A 192 -8.04 11.25 0.39
N PRO A 193 -8.40 12.05 1.40
CA PRO A 193 -9.05 13.33 1.17
C PRO A 193 -8.14 14.31 0.40
N GLU A 194 -8.75 15.35 -0.18
CA GLU A 194 -8.05 16.51 -0.76
C GLU A 194 -7.55 17.45 0.36
N GLU A 195 -6.74 16.88 1.25
CA GLU A 195 -6.17 17.56 2.41
C GLU A 195 -4.69 17.19 2.56
N GLU A 196 -3.96 18.01 3.31
CA GLU A 196 -2.55 17.75 3.62
C GLU A 196 -2.38 16.52 4.52
N PRO A 197 -1.38 15.65 4.26
CA PRO A 197 -0.32 15.76 3.26
C PRO A 197 -0.63 15.06 1.92
N TRP A 198 -1.85 14.57 1.72
CA TRP A 198 -2.16 13.65 0.62
C TRP A 198 -2.21 14.32 -0.74
N GLN A 199 -2.78 15.52 -0.82
CA GLN A 199 -2.97 16.23 -2.08
C GLN A 199 -1.67 16.87 -2.59
N GLU A 200 -1.18 17.93 -1.94
CA GLU A 200 -0.06 18.71 -2.47
C GLU A 200 1.26 17.96 -2.22
N ALA A 201 1.57 17.66 -0.95
CA ALA A 201 2.88 17.11 -0.59
C ALA A 201 3.18 15.70 -1.13
N ILE A 202 2.16 14.87 -1.39
CA ILE A 202 2.35 13.52 -1.94
C ILE A 202 1.75 13.41 -3.34
N GLY A 203 0.47 13.72 -3.50
CA GLY A 203 -0.28 13.51 -4.75
C GLY A 203 0.30 14.26 -5.94
N GLU A 204 0.73 15.51 -5.73
CA GLU A 204 1.29 16.35 -6.80
C GLU A 204 2.83 16.24 -6.92
N GLU A 205 3.54 16.01 -5.81
CA GLU A 205 5.00 16.04 -5.80
C GLU A 205 5.66 14.67 -6.02
N TRP A 206 5.07 13.57 -5.51
CA TRP A 206 5.73 12.27 -5.56
C TRP A 206 5.53 11.60 -6.92
N ASP A 207 6.62 11.09 -7.49
CA ASP A 207 6.53 10.33 -8.72
C ASP A 207 5.88 8.95 -8.52
N LEU A 208 5.26 8.45 -9.59
CA LEU A 208 4.62 7.14 -9.61
C LEU A 208 3.49 6.99 -8.57
N THR A 209 2.87 8.12 -8.23
CA THR A 209 1.71 8.25 -7.34
C THR A 209 0.44 8.50 -8.14
N LEU A 210 -0.65 7.89 -7.72
CA LEU A 210 -2.02 8.21 -8.15
C LEU A 210 -2.83 8.59 -6.92
N HIS A 211 -3.49 9.74 -6.96
CA HIS A 211 -4.38 10.21 -5.90
C HIS A 211 -5.82 10.21 -6.39
N PHE A 212 -6.66 9.48 -5.67
CA PHE A 212 -8.09 9.40 -5.81
C PHE A 212 -8.72 10.05 -4.57
N PRO A 213 -9.23 11.27 -4.69
CA PRO A 213 -9.95 11.96 -3.63
C PRO A 213 -11.07 11.11 -3.02
N SER A 214 -10.93 10.70 -1.76
CA SER A 214 -12.02 10.09 -1.01
C SER A 214 -12.92 11.19 -0.42
N ARG A 215 -14.24 10.99 -0.48
CA ARG A 215 -15.20 11.80 0.28
C ARG A 215 -15.61 11.02 1.53
N ALA A 216 -15.48 11.63 2.71
CA ALA A 216 -15.88 11.00 3.96
C ALA A 216 -17.31 10.42 3.87
N GLY A 217 -17.44 9.11 4.10
CA GLY A 217 -18.70 8.37 4.05
C GLY A 217 -19.12 7.85 2.66
N GLU A 218 -18.44 8.22 1.58
CA GLU A 218 -18.55 7.54 0.28
C GLU A 218 -17.42 6.49 0.23
N GLY A 219 -17.77 5.22 0.46
CA GLY A 219 -16.78 4.15 0.42
C GLY A 219 -16.22 3.93 -0.98
N LEU A 220 -15.13 3.17 -1.07
CA LEU A 220 -14.47 2.88 -2.34
C LEU A 220 -15.44 2.31 -3.36
N GLU A 221 -15.63 3.01 -4.48
CA GLU A 221 -16.46 2.49 -5.54
C GLU A 221 -15.74 1.33 -6.25
N GLU A 222 -16.51 0.38 -6.79
CA GLU A 222 -15.95 -0.82 -7.45
C GLU A 222 -14.99 -0.48 -8.61
N PHE A 223 -15.17 0.71 -9.22
CA PHE A 223 -14.35 1.23 -10.31
C PHE A 223 -12.92 1.59 -9.87
N GLU A 224 -12.75 2.09 -8.65
CA GLU A 224 -11.46 2.52 -8.11
C GLU A 224 -10.52 1.33 -7.92
N MET A 225 -11.07 0.19 -7.52
CA MET A 225 -10.32 -1.07 -7.46
C MET A 225 -9.90 -1.58 -8.84
N ASP A 226 -10.74 -1.40 -9.87
CA ASP A 226 -10.35 -1.75 -11.24
C ASP A 226 -9.17 -0.89 -11.71
N GLU A 227 -9.12 0.39 -11.34
CA GLU A 227 -8.00 1.27 -11.69
C GLU A 227 -6.68 0.85 -11.01
N ILE A 228 -6.71 0.40 -9.75
CA ILE A 228 -5.52 -0.18 -9.09
C ILE A 228 -5.03 -1.39 -9.89
N ILE A 229 -5.95 -2.30 -10.23
CA ILE A 229 -5.60 -3.55 -10.91
C ILE A 229 -5.08 -3.27 -12.33
N GLU A 230 -5.71 -2.35 -13.06
CA GLU A 230 -5.23 -1.93 -14.37
C GLU A 230 -3.88 -1.21 -14.28
N THR A 231 -3.66 -0.38 -13.25
CA THR A 231 -2.35 0.27 -13.02
C THR A 231 -1.25 -0.78 -12.80
N ILE A 232 -1.51 -1.81 -12.01
CA ILE A 232 -0.59 -2.92 -11.80
C ILE A 232 -0.37 -3.68 -13.11
N ALA A 233 -1.44 -4.07 -13.80
CA ALA A 233 -1.35 -4.92 -14.98
C ALA A 233 -0.73 -4.23 -16.21
N ASN A 234 -0.97 -2.93 -16.38
CA ASN A 234 -0.39 -2.10 -17.44
C ASN A 234 1.06 -1.74 -17.17
N SER A 235 1.44 -1.65 -15.89
CA SER A 235 2.83 -1.38 -15.56
C SER A 235 3.71 -2.62 -15.66
N LEU A 236 3.21 -3.84 -15.42
CA LEU A 236 4.02 -5.09 -15.46
C LEU A 236 4.73 -5.39 -16.78
#